data_AF-A0A9D2CAY0-F1
#
_entry.id   AF-A0A9D2CAY0-F1
#
_cell.length_a   1.000
_cell.length_b   1.000
_cell.length_c   1.000
_cell.angle_alpha   90.00
_cell.angle_beta   90.00
_cell.angle_gamma   90.00
#
_symmetry.space_group_name_H-M   'P 1'
#
loop_
_entity.id
_entity.type
_entity.pdbx_description
1 polymer ?
#
loop_
_entity_poly.entity_id
_entity_poly.type
_entity_poly.pdbx_seq_one_letter_code
_entity_poly.pdbx_strand_id
1 'polypeptide(L)'
;MKIQLGRRFWIVLTAVIVVFSVFVIGRNALHAVKIKRQINALERERSFYVEKIAQDSSLLEQLRYDDYLEEYAREHYHMQRRNEHVYILEE
;
A
#
# COMPACT_ATOMS: atom_id res chain seq x y z
N MET A 1 57.13 -14.40 25.05
CA MET A 1 55.98 -15.24 25.46
C MET A 1 55.48 -16.02 24.27
N LYS A 2 55.68 -17.35 24.21
CA LYS A 2 55.09 -18.20 23.18
C LYS A 2 53.69 -18.56 23.63
N ILE A 3 52.67 -17.86 23.11
CA ILE A 3 51.28 -18.22 23.40
C ILE A 3 51.04 -19.54 22.67
N GLN A 4 51.05 -20.66 23.42
CA GLN A 4 50.66 -21.94 22.86
C GLN A 4 49.14 -21.97 22.79
N LEU A 5 48.59 -21.55 21.64
CA LEU A 5 47.17 -21.66 21.34
C LEU A 5 46.82 -23.14 21.16
N GLY A 6 46.33 -23.78 22.23
CA GLY A 6 45.81 -25.14 22.16
C GLY A 6 44.47 -25.21 21.40
N ARG A 7 44.08 -26.41 20.96
CA ARG A 7 42.82 -26.66 20.22
C ARG A 7 41.57 -26.08 20.90
N ARG A 8 41.56 -26.01 22.24
CA ARG A 8 40.47 -25.42 23.04
C ARG A 8 40.33 -23.91 22.85
N PHE A 9 41.44 -23.18 22.66
CA PHE A 9 41.40 -21.73 22.40
C PHE A 9 40.73 -21.43 21.07
N TRP A 10 41.08 -22.18 20.02
CA TRP A 10 40.47 -22.02 18.69
C TRP A 10 38.97 -22.33 18.73
N ILE A 11 38.54 -23.37 19.44
CA ILE A 11 37.11 -23.69 19.61
C ILE A 11 36.36 -22.53 20.27
N VAL A 12 36.91 -21.95 21.35
CA VAL A 12 36.28 -20.81 22.04
C VAL A 12 36.25 -19.58 21.13
N LEU A 13 37.33 -19.28 20.41
CA LEU A 13 37.39 -18.16 19.48
C LEU A 13 36.34 -18.28 18.38
N THR A 14 36.21 -19.47 17.77
CA THR A 14 35.20 -19.72 16.75
C THR A 14 33.78 -19.61 17.32
N ALA A 15 33.54 -20.12 18.54
CA ALA A 15 32.24 -20.00 19.19
C ALA A 15 31.84 -18.53 19.41
N VAL A 16 32.77 -17.68 19.86
CA VAL A 16 32.53 -16.24 20.03
C VAL A 16 32.20 -15.56 18.70
N ILE A 17 32.93 -15.89 17.64
CA ILE A 17 32.69 -15.34 16.30
C ILE A 17 31.30 -15.76 15.78
N VAL A 18 30.92 -17.03 15.97
CA VAL A 18 29.61 -17.55 15.55
C VAL A 18 28.49 -16.85 16.32
N VAL A 19 28.59 -16.74 17.65
CA VAL A 19 27.59 -16.04 18.47
C VAL A 19 27.45 -14.58 18.04
N PHE A 20 28.56 -13.88 17.83
CA PHE A 20 28.55 -12.49 17.35
C PHE A 20 27.91 -12.37 15.96
N SER A 21 28.25 -13.29 15.05
CA SER A 21 27.71 -13.31 13.68
C SER A 21 26.20 -13.55 13.69
N VAL A 22 25.71 -14.51 14.49
CA VAL A 22 24.28 -14.79 14.64
C VAL A 22 23.54 -13.58 15.20
N PHE A 23 24.12 -12.87 16.17
CA PHE A 23 23.53 -11.65 16.72
C PHE A 23 23.38 -10.55 15.66
N VAL A 24 24.42 -10.32 14.84
CA VAL A 24 24.39 -9.33 13.76
C VAL A 24 23.37 -9.72 12.66
N ILE A 25 23.37 -10.98 12.24
CA ILE A 25 22.45 -11.49 11.20
C ILE A 25 21.00 -11.42 11.68
N GLY A 26 20.73 -11.83 12.92
CA GLY A 26 19.39 -11.80 13.50
C GLY A 26 18.82 -10.38 13.57
N ARG A 27 19.65 -9.39 13.94
CA ARG A 27 19.23 -7.99 13.94
C ARG A 27 18.89 -7.50 12.53
N ASN A 28 19.72 -7.84 11.55
CA ASN A 28 19.49 -7.44 10.15
C ASN A 28 18.25 -8.13 9.53
N ALA A 29 17.97 -9.39 9.90
CA ALA A 29 16.82 -10.14 9.42
C ALA A 29 15.48 -9.49 9.83
N LEU A 30 15.37 -8.99 11.08
CA LEU A 30 14.18 -8.26 11.53
C LEU A 30 13.93 -6.99 10.72
N HIS A 31 14.99 -6.24 10.41
CA HIS A 31 14.90 -5.06 9.56
C HIS A 31 14.44 -5.42 8.14
N ALA A 32 15.00 -6.48 7.54
CA ALA A 32 14.60 -6.95 6.22
C ALA A 32 13.11 -7.35 6.16
N VAL A 33 12.59 -8.03 7.20
CA VAL A 33 11.15 -8.37 7.28
C VAL A 33 10.29 -7.10 7.37
N LYS A 34 10.70 -6.12 8.17
CA LYS A 34 9.96 -4.85 8.29
C LYS A 34 9.94 -4.07 6.97
N ILE A 35 11.04 -4.07 6.23
CA ILE A 35 11.13 -3.43 4.91
C ILE A 35 10.22 -4.16 3.91
N LYS A 36 10.28 -5.50 3.83
CA LYS A 36 9.38 -6.29 2.97
C LYS A 36 7.90 -6.03 3.26
N ARG A 37 7.51 -5.91 4.53
CA ARG A 37 6.13 -5.56 4.92
C ARG A 37 5.73 -4.17 4.42
N GLN A 38 6.61 -3.18 4.52
CA GLN A 38 6.35 -1.84 4.01
C GLN A 38 6.22 -1.83 2.49
N ILE A 39 7.08 -2.56 1.78
CA ILE A 39 6.99 -2.70 0.31
C ILE A 39 5.64 -3.30 -0.07
N ASN A 40 5.24 -4.40 0.57
CA ASN A 40 3.95 -5.03 0.27
C ASN A 40 2.75 -4.13 0.58
N ALA A 41 2.84 -3.28 1.62
CA ALA A 41 1.78 -2.32 1.94
C ALA A 41 1.67 -1.24 0.86
N LEU A 42 2.80 -0.66 0.44
CA LEU A 42 2.84 0.33 -0.64
C LEU A 42 2.38 -0.25 -1.98
N GLU A 43 2.71 -1.51 -2.25
CA GLU A 43 2.31 -2.18 -3.49
C GLU A 43 0.80 -2.44 -3.53
N ARG A 44 0.18 -2.79 -2.39
CA ARG A 44 -1.28 -2.90 -2.26
C ARG A 44 -1.97 -1.55 -2.42
N GLU A 45 -1.42 -0.51 -1.83
CA GLU A 45 -1.94 0.85 -1.96
C GLU A 45 -1.87 1.31 -3.42
N ARG A 46 -0.74 1.06 -4.08
CA ARG A 46 -0.58 1.31 -5.51
C ARG A 46 -1.61 0.56 -6.34
N SER A 47 -1.80 -0.74 -6.12
CA SER A 47 -2.78 -1.52 -6.89
C SER A 47 -4.20 -1.00 -6.68
N PHE A 48 -4.55 -0.65 -5.44
CA PHE A 48 -5.85 -0.07 -5.11
C PHE A 48 -6.10 1.24 -5.87
N TYR A 49 -5.16 2.17 -5.87
CA TYR A 49 -5.34 3.44 -6.59
C TYR A 49 -5.33 3.26 -8.10
N VAL A 50 -4.52 2.35 -8.65
CA VAL A 50 -4.54 2.05 -10.09
C VAL A 50 -5.91 1.52 -10.51
N GLU A 51 -6.50 0.62 -9.73
CA GLU A 51 -7.84 0.10 -10.02
C GLU A 51 -8.91 1.19 -9.88
N LYS A 52 -8.82 2.02 -8.84
CA LYS A 52 -9.73 3.15 -8.65
C LYS A 52 -9.66 4.15 -9.80
N ILE A 53 -8.47 4.49 -10.28
CA ILE A 53 -8.28 5.37 -11.44
C ILE A 53 -8.88 4.74 -12.71
N ALA A 54 -8.75 3.42 -12.89
CA ALA A 54 -9.34 2.73 -14.03
C ALA A 54 -10.88 2.80 -13.99
N GLN A 55 -11.48 2.62 -12.81
CA GLN A 55 -12.92 2.77 -12.61
C GLN A 55 -13.38 4.21 -12.83
N ASP A 56 -12.70 5.18 -12.20
CA ASP A 56 -13.02 6.60 -12.31
C ASP A 56 -12.86 7.11 -13.75
N SER A 57 -11.85 6.64 -14.49
CA SER A 57 -11.68 7.03 -15.90
C SER A 57 -12.80 6.48 -16.80
N SER A 58 -13.32 5.28 -16.51
CA SER A 58 -14.51 4.76 -17.22
C SER A 58 -15.77 5.57 -16.91
N LEU A 59 -15.96 5.99 -15.65
CA LEU A 59 -17.05 6.87 -15.25
C LEU A 59 -16.92 8.25 -15.91
N LEU A 60 -15.72 8.82 -15.97
CA LEU A 60 -15.48 10.10 -16.65
C LEU A 60 -15.79 10.03 -18.15
N GLU A 61 -15.48 8.92 -18.81
CA GLU A 61 -15.84 8.72 -20.23
C GLU A 61 -17.37 8.62 -20.41
N GLN A 62 -18.09 7.98 -19.47
CA GLN A 62 -19.56 7.92 -19.48
C GLN A 62 -20.20 9.29 -19.20
N LEU A 63 -19.63 10.07 -18.27
CA LEU A 63 -20.06 11.43 -17.96
C LEU A 63 -19.74 12.44 -19.07
N ARG A 64 -18.98 12.05 -20.10
CA ARG A 64 -18.74 12.88 -21.28
C ARG A 64 -19.95 12.93 -22.22
N TYR A 65 -20.94 12.06 -22.02
CA TYR A 65 -22.22 12.09 -22.71
C TYR A 65 -23.24 12.91 -21.90
N ASP A 66 -23.81 13.94 -22.51
CA ASP A 66 -24.68 14.94 -21.85
C ASP A 66 -25.86 14.32 -21.08
N ASP A 67 -26.48 13.26 -21.63
CA ASP A 67 -27.65 12.62 -21.01
C ASP A 67 -27.30 11.93 -19.67
N TYR A 68 -26.16 11.24 -19.61
CA TYR A 68 -25.72 10.53 -18.40
C TYR A 68 -25.18 11.50 -17.34
N LEU A 69 -24.54 12.58 -17.79
CA LEU A 69 -24.09 13.67 -16.91
C LEU A 69 -25.27 14.35 -16.20
N GLU A 70 -26.35 14.58 -16.94
CA GLU A 70 -27.56 15.17 -16.37
C GLU A 70 -28.27 14.22 -15.39
N GLU A 71 -28.41 12.94 -15.74
CA GLU A 71 -28.97 11.92 -14.85
C GLU A 71 -28.17 11.84 -13.53
N TYR A 72 -26.85 11.76 -13.62
CA TYR A 72 -25.96 11.75 -12.46
C TYR A 72 -26.07 13.02 -11.60
N ALA A 73 -26.17 14.19 -12.24
CA ALA A 73 -26.31 15.48 -11.54
C ALA A 73 -27.68 15.61 -10.83
N ARG A 74 -28.75 15.05 -11.40
CA ARG A 74 -30.10 15.01 -10.78
C ARG A 74 -30.15 14.02 -9.60
N GLU A 75 -29.55 12.85 -9.74
CA GLU A 75 -29.60 11.79 -8.72
C GLU A 75 -28.72 12.10 -7.51
N HIS A 76 -27.46 12.51 -7.74
CA HIS A 76 -26.49 12.69 -6.66
C HIS A 76 -26.44 14.13 -6.11
N TYR A 77 -26.77 15.12 -6.93
CA TYR A 77 -26.64 16.54 -6.55
C TYR A 77 -27.97 17.32 -6.64
N HIS A 78 -29.07 16.67 -7.03
CA HIS A 78 -30.40 17.27 -7.16
C HIS A 78 -30.40 18.56 -8.00
N MET A 79 -29.53 18.63 -9.01
CA MET A 79 -29.46 19.77 -9.91
C MET A 79 -30.67 19.81 -10.86
N GLN A 80 -31.17 21.02 -11.13
CA GLN A 80 -32.28 21.28 -12.04
C GLN A 80 -31.78 22.02 -13.29
N ARG A 81 -32.42 21.81 -14.45
CA ARG A 81 -32.10 22.61 -15.65
C ARG A 81 -32.50 24.07 -15.41
N ARG A 82 -31.78 25.01 -16.05
CA ARG A 82 -32.21 26.41 -16.09
C ARG A 82 -33.59 26.48 -16.74
N ASN A 83 -34.57 27.02 -16.00
CA ASN A 83 -36.00 27.13 -16.36
C ASN A 83 -36.83 25.83 -16.23
N GLU A 84 -36.37 24.86 -15.44
CA GLU A 84 -37.19 23.71 -15.07
C GLU A 84 -38.13 24.04 -13.90
N HIS A 85 -39.43 23.77 -14.07
CA HIS A 85 -40.44 23.96 -13.04
C HIS A 85 -40.85 22.60 -12.47
N VAL A 86 -40.46 22.34 -11.22
CA VAL A 86 -40.82 21.10 -10.51
C VAL A 86 -42.10 21.32 -9.73
N TYR A 87 -43.11 20.48 -9.97
CA TYR A 87 -44.38 20.49 -9.24
C TYR A 87 -44.42 19.29 -8.30
N ILE A 88 -44.67 19.54 -7.01
CA ILE A 88 -44.95 18.50 -6.02
C ILE A 88 -46.47 18.40 -5.94
N LEU A 89 -47.02 17.25 -6.31
CA LEU A 89 -48.44 16.94 -6.13
C LEU A 89 -48.57 16.22 -4.79
N GLU A 90 -49.25 16.85 -3.83
CA GLU A 90 -49.71 16.18 -2.62
C GLU A 90 -51.06 15.50 -2.92
N GLU A 91 -51.25 14.28 -2.43
CA GLU A 91 -52.54 13.55 -2.53
C GLU A 91 -53.64 14.21 -1.70
#